data_AF-A0A0Q9Z6Q2-F1
#
_entry.id   AF-A0A0Q9Z6Q2-F1
#
_cell.length_a   1.000
_cell.length_b   1.000
_cell.length_c   1.000
_cell.angle_alpha   90.00
_cell.angle_beta   90.00
_cell.angle_gamma   90.00
#
_symmetry.space_group_name_H-M   'P 1'
#
loop_
_entity.id
_entity.type
_entity.pdbx_description
1 polymer ?
#
loop_
_entity_poly.entity_id
_entity_poly.type
_entity_poly.pdbx_seq_one_letter_code
_entity_poly.pdbx_strand_id
1 'polypeptide(L)'
;MTYQELQKENEQLRESNEFFKEKISALEVQLGQLYKLIQGFKSERFIPEILEQQLSLFSEKQDEPGQIAAPKETITYTREKQKHPGRGSLPEHLPVREVILEPEEDVSTLKKIGEEVSETLEYTPASLVKRRTIRPKYARKDQQGVLIAPLPTRPIEKSIAEACLLAYILVSKYIDHLPFYRQIQRFKREFGWEPASSTLSDWMASCCQLLEPLYNTLKQKILEDGYIQADESVCLEAA
;
A
#
# COMPACT_ATOMS: atom_id res chain seq x y z
N MET A 1 -45.55 -55.16 -44.69
CA MET A 1 -45.29 -53.72 -44.90
C MET A 1 -45.97 -53.30 -46.17
N THR A 2 -47.21 -52.86 -46.02
CA THR A 2 -48.04 -52.32 -47.10
C THR A 2 -47.46 -50.96 -47.49
N TYR A 3 -47.52 -50.55 -48.76
CA TYR A 3 -46.96 -49.27 -49.23
C TYR A 3 -47.41 -48.06 -48.38
N GLN A 4 -48.65 -48.09 -47.88
CA GLN A 4 -49.20 -47.07 -46.99
C GLN A 4 -48.55 -47.03 -45.59
N GLU A 5 -48.11 -48.17 -45.05
CA GLU A 5 -47.39 -48.23 -43.77
C GLU A 5 -46.00 -47.62 -43.92
N LEU A 6 -45.34 -47.90 -45.06
CA LEU A 6 -44.02 -47.37 -45.39
C LEU A 6 -44.04 -45.84 -45.62
N GLN A 7 -45.14 -45.32 -46.17
CA GLN A 7 -45.35 -43.88 -46.32
C GLN A 7 -45.55 -43.20 -44.96
N LYS A 8 -46.35 -43.78 -44.06
CA LYS A 8 -46.54 -43.25 -42.70
C LYS A 8 -45.26 -43.27 -41.88
N GLU A 9 -44.46 -44.33 -41.98
CA GLU A 9 -43.16 -44.40 -41.31
C GLU A 9 -42.18 -43.34 -41.85
N ASN A 10 -42.15 -43.12 -43.16
CA ASN A 10 -41.33 -42.05 -43.75
C ASN A 10 -41.77 -40.66 -43.29
N GLU A 11 -43.07 -40.44 -43.13
CA GLU A 11 -43.62 -39.18 -42.64
C GLU A 11 -43.23 -38.94 -41.17
N GLN A 12 -43.39 -39.95 -40.32
CA GLN A 12 -42.96 -39.91 -38.91
C GLN A 12 -41.45 -39.72 -38.75
N LEU A 13 -40.65 -40.35 -39.60
CA LEU A 13 -39.19 -40.16 -39.62
C LEU A 13 -38.81 -38.75 -40.05
N ARG A 14 -39.55 -38.14 -40.99
CA ARG A 14 -39.32 -36.75 -41.40
C ARG A 14 -39.65 -35.77 -40.28
N GLU A 15 -40.80 -35.93 -39.64
CA GLU A 15 -41.20 -35.11 -38.48
C GLU A 15 -40.20 -35.21 -37.33
N SER A 16 -39.75 -36.43 -37.02
CA SER A 16 -38.72 -36.65 -36.00
C SER A 16 -37.39 -35.98 -36.36
N ASN A 17 -36.98 -36.05 -37.63
CA ASN A 17 -35.77 -35.39 -38.10
C ASN A 17 -35.86 -33.87 -38.07
N GLU A 18 -37.02 -33.29 -38.38
CA GLU A 18 -37.26 -31.85 -38.25
C GLU A 18 -37.19 -31.42 -36.79
N PHE A 19 -37.85 -32.16 -35.89
CA PHE A 19 -37.78 -31.90 -34.45
C PHE A 19 -36.35 -31.96 -33.90
N PHE A 20 -35.55 -32.96 -34.29
CA PHE A 20 -34.16 -33.05 -33.85
C PHE A 20 -33.29 -31.91 -34.40
N LYS A 21 -33.52 -31.46 -35.64
CA LYS A 21 -32.81 -30.31 -36.23
C LYS A 21 -33.12 -29.02 -35.49
N GLU A 22 -34.39 -28.78 -35.14
CA GLU A 22 -34.79 -27.62 -34.34
C GLU A 22 -34.16 -27.65 -32.93
N LYS A 23 -34.08 -28.83 -32.32
CA LYS A 23 -33.44 -28.97 -31.01
C LYS A 23 -31.94 -28.73 -31.06
N ILE A 24 -31.27 -29.19 -32.11
CA ILE A 24 -29.83 -28.96 -32.32
C ILE A 24 -29.57 -27.46 -32.50
N SER A 25 -30.34 -26.78 -33.36
CA SER A 25 -30.15 -25.34 -33.58
C SER A 25 -30.40 -24.51 -32.30
N ALA A 26 -31.40 -24.88 -31.49
CA ALA A 26 -31.63 -24.24 -30.19
C ALA A 26 -30.46 -24.44 -29.21
N LEU A 27 -29.89 -25.65 -29.15
CA LEU A 27 -28.74 -25.95 -28.29
C LEU A 27 -27.46 -25.23 -28.75
N GLU A 28 -27.24 -25.12 -30.06
CA GLU A 28 -26.11 -24.37 -30.62
C GLU A 28 -26.18 -22.88 -30.24
N VAL A 29 -27.37 -22.28 -30.28
CA VAL A 29 -27.59 -20.90 -29.83
C VAL A 29 -27.29 -20.73 -28.33
N GLN A 30 -27.77 -21.66 -27.50
CA GLN A 30 -27.49 -21.64 -26.05
C GLN A 30 -25.99 -21.79 -25.75
N LEU A 31 -25.30 -22.68 -26.44
CA LEU A 31 -23.85 -22.82 -26.32
C LEU A 31 -23.13 -21.54 -26.75
N GLY A 32 -23.53 -20.90 -27.84
CA GLY A 32 -22.97 -19.63 -28.28
C GLY A 32 -23.14 -18.51 -27.23
N GLN A 33 -24.29 -18.46 -26.55
CA GLN A 33 -24.53 -17.51 -25.45
C GLN A 33 -23.63 -17.79 -24.24
N LEU A 34 -23.48 -19.06 -23.85
CA LEU A 34 -22.59 -19.46 -22.75
C LEU A 34 -21.11 -19.18 -23.08
N TYR A 35 -20.68 -19.46 -24.31
CA TYR A 35 -19.32 -19.11 -24.76
C TYR A 35 -19.07 -17.61 -24.71
N LYS A 36 -20.02 -16.77 -25.13
CA LYS A 36 -19.91 -15.30 -25.01
C LYS A 36 -19.85 -14.84 -23.56
N LEU A 37 -20.64 -15.42 -22.66
CA LEU A 37 -20.56 -15.09 -21.22
C LEU A 37 -19.20 -15.50 -20.65
N ILE A 38 -18.75 -16.73 -20.89
CA ILE A 38 -17.46 -17.24 -20.42
C ILE A 38 -16.30 -16.42 -21.00
N GLN A 39 -16.37 -16.00 -22.27
CA GLN A 39 -15.35 -15.15 -22.89
C GLN A 39 -15.46 -13.68 -22.47
N GLY A 40 -16.66 -13.17 -22.17
CA GLY A 40 -16.87 -11.84 -21.61
C GLY A 40 -16.22 -11.69 -20.22
N PHE A 41 -16.31 -12.74 -19.39
CA PHE A 41 -15.54 -12.84 -18.15
C PHE A 41 -14.03 -13.00 -18.39
N LYS A 42 -13.58 -13.47 -19.56
CA LYS A 42 -12.16 -13.52 -19.95
C LYS A 42 -11.64 -12.22 -20.55
N SER A 43 -12.48 -11.34 -21.09
CA SER A 43 -12.06 -10.02 -21.59
C SER A 43 -11.77 -8.99 -20.49
N GLU A 44 -12.15 -9.27 -19.24
CA GLU A 44 -11.66 -8.53 -18.06
C GLU A 44 -10.32 -9.08 -17.54
N ARG A 45 -9.89 -10.26 -18.04
CA ARG A 45 -8.51 -10.72 -17.88
C ARG A 45 -7.68 -10.15 -19.02
N PHE A 46 -6.76 -9.26 -18.66
CA PHE A 46 -5.66 -8.73 -19.47
C PHE A 46 -5.23 -9.68 -20.61
N ILE A 47 -5.50 -9.28 -21.86
CA ILE A 47 -5.09 -10.00 -23.07
C ILE A 47 -3.80 -9.35 -23.58
N PRO A 48 -2.63 -10.02 -23.51
CA PRO A 48 -1.36 -9.45 -23.97
C PRO A 48 -1.32 -9.18 -25.48
N GLU A 49 -2.21 -9.80 -26.26
CA GLU A 49 -2.28 -9.68 -27.73
C GLU A 49 -2.72 -8.28 -28.21
N ILE A 50 -3.54 -7.54 -27.44
CA ILE A 50 -3.93 -6.16 -27.77
C ILE A 50 -2.76 -5.19 -27.56
N LEU A 51 -1.82 -5.54 -26.67
CA LEU A 51 -0.59 -4.77 -26.45
C LEU A 51 0.35 -4.86 -27.66
N GLU A 52 0.42 -6.01 -28.35
CA GLU A 52 1.27 -6.17 -29.54
C GLU A 52 0.85 -5.24 -30.69
N GLN A 53 -0.46 -5.03 -30.87
CA GLN A 53 -0.97 -4.08 -31.87
C GLN A 53 -0.72 -2.61 -31.48
N GLN A 54 -0.77 -2.27 -30.18
CA GLN A 54 -0.43 -0.92 -29.72
C GLN A 54 1.08 -0.65 -29.63
N LEU A 55 1.90 -1.67 -29.41
CA LEU A 55 3.37 -1.57 -29.39
C LEU A 55 3.96 -1.39 -30.79
N SER A 56 3.23 -1.80 -31.83
CA SER A 56 3.63 -1.63 -33.24
C SER A 56 3.65 -0.16 -33.71
N LEU A 57 3.09 0.77 -32.93
CA LEU A 57 3.17 2.22 -33.18
C LEU A 57 4.52 2.84 -32.76
N PHE A 58 5.32 2.15 -31.94
CA PHE A 58 6.53 2.72 -31.32
C PHE A 58 7.79 1.86 -31.43
N SER A 59 7.78 0.73 -32.14
CA SER A 59 8.97 -0.09 -32.29
C SER A 59 9.25 -0.41 -33.75
N GLU A 60 10.31 0.21 -34.28
CA GLU A 60 10.97 -0.23 -35.50
C GLU A 60 11.45 -1.68 -35.33
N LYS A 61 11.23 -2.48 -36.38
CA LYS A 61 11.57 -3.90 -36.45
C LYS A 61 13.07 -4.12 -36.27
N GLN A 62 13.44 -5.03 -35.38
CA GLN A 62 14.63 -5.85 -35.53
C GLN A 62 14.16 -7.30 -35.57
N ASP A 63 14.35 -7.93 -36.74
CA ASP A 63 14.15 -9.37 -36.94
C ASP A 63 15.35 -10.11 -36.33
N GLU A 64 15.11 -11.06 -35.43
CA GLU A 64 16.08 -12.09 -35.03
C GLU A 64 15.38 -13.47 -35.05
N PRO A 65 15.97 -14.50 -35.69
CA PRO A 65 15.29 -15.76 -35.98
C PRO A 65 15.43 -16.83 -34.88
N GLY A 66 14.38 -17.65 -34.73
CA GLY A 66 14.46 -19.09 -34.45
C GLY A 66 14.96 -19.54 -33.07
N GLN A 67 14.04 -19.80 -32.15
CA GLN A 67 14.33 -20.51 -30.88
C GLN A 67 14.65 -21.99 -31.12
N ILE A 68 15.92 -22.36 -30.98
CA ILE A 68 16.34 -23.72 -30.67
C ILE A 68 16.48 -23.80 -29.14
N ALA A 69 15.80 -24.76 -28.51
CA ALA A 69 15.82 -24.96 -27.07
C ALA A 69 17.24 -25.32 -26.57
N ALA A 70 17.87 -24.38 -25.87
CA ALA A 70 19.12 -24.58 -25.14
C ALA A 70 18.85 -24.88 -23.64
N PRO A 71 19.72 -25.64 -22.96
CA PRO A 71 19.50 -26.14 -21.61
C PRO A 71 19.47 -25.03 -20.55
N LYS A 72 18.60 -25.20 -19.54
CA LYS A 72 18.46 -24.26 -18.42
C LYS A 72 19.72 -24.29 -17.55
N GLU A 73 20.44 -23.18 -17.50
CA GLU A 73 21.53 -22.96 -16.55
C GLU A 73 21.02 -22.20 -15.32
N THR A 74 21.39 -22.69 -14.14
CA THR A 74 21.03 -22.06 -12.86
C THR A 74 21.99 -20.90 -12.59
N ILE A 75 21.51 -19.67 -12.82
CA ILE A 75 22.27 -18.45 -12.54
C ILE A 75 22.29 -18.22 -11.03
N THR A 76 23.45 -18.43 -10.40
CA THR A 76 23.69 -18.04 -9.01
C THR A 76 24.22 -16.61 -9.02
N TYR A 77 23.36 -15.62 -8.71
CA TYR A 77 23.80 -14.23 -8.65
C TYR A 77 24.26 -13.88 -7.23
N THR A 78 25.46 -13.32 -7.13
CA THR A 78 25.94 -12.66 -5.91
C THR A 78 25.42 -11.23 -5.92
N ARG A 79 24.61 -10.88 -4.91
CA ARG A 79 24.09 -9.52 -4.73
C ARG A 79 25.09 -8.75 -3.87
N GLU A 80 25.74 -7.73 -4.44
CA GLU A 80 26.47 -6.76 -3.62
C GLU A 80 25.45 -6.04 -2.72
N LYS A 81 25.66 -6.11 -1.41
CA LYS A 81 24.92 -5.27 -0.46
C LYS A 81 25.30 -3.83 -0.77
N GLN A 82 24.45 -3.14 -1.55
CA GLN A 82 24.53 -1.70 -1.64
C GLN A 82 24.52 -1.14 -0.22
N LYS A 83 25.55 -0.37 0.14
CA LYS A 83 25.51 0.44 1.35
C LYS A 83 24.27 1.30 1.22
N HIS A 84 23.28 1.05 2.09
CA HIS A 84 22.10 1.88 2.14
C HIS A 84 22.57 3.34 2.21
N PRO A 85 22.14 4.21 1.28
CA PRO A 85 22.28 5.63 1.53
C PRO A 85 21.62 5.84 2.89
N GLY A 86 22.33 6.47 3.81
CA GLY A 86 21.79 6.73 5.13
C GLY A 86 20.43 7.43 5.04
N ARG A 87 19.79 7.64 6.18
CA ARG A 87 18.50 8.32 6.23
C ARG A 87 18.54 9.60 5.37
N GLY A 88 17.72 9.64 4.31
CA GLY A 88 17.69 10.79 3.40
C GLY A 88 17.43 12.07 4.19
N SER A 89 18.19 13.13 3.88
CA SER A 89 17.98 14.43 4.49
C SER A 89 16.56 14.91 4.22
N LEU A 90 15.98 15.57 5.22
CA LEU A 90 14.69 16.22 5.03
C LEU A 90 14.82 17.32 3.96
N PRO A 91 13.79 17.55 3.14
CA PRO A 91 13.84 18.61 2.13
C PRO A 91 14.12 19.98 2.76
N GLU A 92 15.07 20.73 2.20
CA GLU A 92 15.53 22.01 2.75
C GLU A 92 14.48 23.13 2.64
N HIS A 93 13.53 23.02 1.71
CA HIS A 93 12.50 24.02 1.47
C HIS A 93 11.35 24.02 2.48
N LEU A 94 11.30 23.04 3.39
CA LEU A 94 10.25 22.98 4.40
C LEU A 94 10.46 24.06 5.47
N PRO A 95 9.39 24.72 5.94
CA PRO A 95 9.50 25.71 7.00
C PRO A 95 10.11 25.10 8.26
N VAL A 96 11.04 25.82 8.88
CA VAL A 96 11.76 25.34 10.07
C VAL A 96 11.21 26.01 11.32
N ARG A 97 10.89 25.20 12.34
CA ARG A 97 10.51 25.67 13.68
C ARG A 97 11.57 25.21 14.67
N GLU A 98 12.28 26.15 15.25
CA GLU A 98 13.30 25.86 16.26
C GLU A 98 12.68 25.83 17.66
N VAL A 99 12.99 24.78 18.42
CA VAL A 99 12.59 24.62 19.82
C VAL A 99 13.84 24.37 20.64
N ILE A 100 14.20 25.33 21.47
CA ILE A 100 15.34 25.22 22.38
C ILE A 100 14.84 24.58 23.67
N LEU A 101 15.46 23.46 24.08
CA LEU A 101 15.19 22.82 25.36
C LEU A 101 16.37 23.05 26.29
N GLU A 102 16.15 23.89 27.29
CA GLU A 102 17.10 24.13 28.36
C GLU A 102 16.92 23.09 29.49
N PRO A 103 18.00 22.69 30.18
CA PRO A 103 17.90 21.81 31.34
C PRO A 103 17.16 22.51 32.48
N GLU A 104 16.54 21.72 33.37
CA GLU A 104 15.75 22.21 34.50
C GLU A 104 16.59 22.91 35.59
N GLU A 105 17.91 22.69 35.60
CA GLU A 105 18.82 23.31 36.55
C GLU A 105 19.26 24.72 36.09
N ASP A 106 19.55 25.60 37.05
CA ASP A 106 19.98 26.96 36.78
C ASP A 106 21.34 26.98 36.05
N VAL A 107 21.27 27.33 34.76
CA VAL A 107 22.38 27.35 33.81
C VAL A 107 23.13 28.68 33.75
N SER A 108 22.71 29.68 34.51
CA SER A 108 23.28 31.04 34.49
C SER A 108 24.80 31.11 34.78
N THR A 109 25.32 30.14 35.54
CA THR A 109 26.75 30.09 35.92
C THR A 109 27.57 29.07 35.12
N LEU A 110 26.94 28.32 34.21
CA LEU A 110 27.54 27.21 33.47
C LEU A 110 27.98 27.62 32.06
N LYS A 111 29.09 27.03 31.57
CA LYS A 111 29.59 27.31 30.22
C LYS A 111 28.96 26.35 29.21
N LYS A 112 28.37 26.90 28.16
CA LYS A 112 27.87 26.14 26.99
C LYS A 112 29.06 25.57 26.21
N ILE A 113 29.12 24.23 26.10
CA ILE A 113 30.17 23.49 25.38
C ILE A 113 29.78 23.25 23.92
N GLY A 114 28.50 22.97 23.68
CA GLY A 114 28.00 22.62 22.35
C GLY A 114 26.48 22.49 22.34
N GLU A 115 25.95 22.02 21.22
CA GLU A 115 24.52 21.82 21.03
C GLU A 115 24.27 20.47 20.37
N GLU A 116 23.19 19.81 20.78
CA GLU A 116 22.68 18.63 20.10
C GLU A 116 21.38 18.99 19.38
N VAL A 117 21.40 18.81 18.06
CA VAL A 117 20.28 19.15 17.18
C VAL A 117 19.60 17.87 16.73
N SER A 118 18.29 17.78 16.95
CA SER A 118 17.44 16.71 16.40
C SER A 118 16.41 17.32 15.46
N GLU A 119 16.31 16.78 14.24
CA GLU A 119 15.35 17.21 13.23
C GLU A 119 14.19 16.22 13.10
N THR A 120 12.97 16.74 13.07
CA THR A 120 11.73 15.97 13.01
C THR A 120 10.70 16.69 12.13
N LEU A 121 9.67 15.97 11.68
CA LEU A 121 8.59 16.52 10.86
C LEU A 121 7.29 16.60 11.67
N GLU A 122 6.74 17.80 11.75
CA GLU A 122 5.45 18.11 12.35
C GLU A 122 4.45 18.43 11.22
N TYR A 123 3.26 17.83 11.28
CA TYR A 123 2.18 18.17 10.36
C TYR A 123 1.25 19.19 11.01
N THR A 124 0.98 20.27 10.29
CA THR A 124 -0.11 21.19 10.56
C THR A 124 -1.03 21.21 9.33
N PRO A 125 -2.34 21.44 9.48
CA PRO A 125 -3.26 21.46 8.33
C PRO A 125 -2.82 22.39 7.19
N ALA A 126 -2.05 23.43 7.49
CA ALA A 126 -1.53 24.39 6.54
C ALA A 126 -0.14 24.03 5.97
N SER A 127 0.68 23.27 6.71
CA SER A 127 2.08 23.04 6.32
C SER A 127 2.74 21.83 6.99
N LEU A 128 3.73 21.25 6.31
CA LEU A 128 4.66 20.28 6.87
C LEU A 128 5.91 21.02 7.36
N VAL A 129 6.12 21.05 8.68
CA VAL A 129 7.13 21.86 9.34
C VAL A 129 8.28 20.98 9.82
N LYS A 130 9.52 21.39 9.53
CA LYS A 130 10.72 20.78 10.10
C LYS A 130 10.93 21.33 11.51
N ARG A 131 10.61 20.55 12.53
CA ARG A 131 10.86 20.90 13.93
C ARG A 131 12.31 20.55 14.28
N ARG A 132 13.12 21.58 14.54
CA ARG A 132 14.52 21.48 14.95
C ARG A 132 14.60 21.65 16.46
N THR A 133 14.81 20.56 17.18
CA THR A 133 14.97 20.59 18.64
C THR A 133 16.44 20.77 18.97
N ILE A 134 16.79 21.90 19.58
CA ILE A 134 18.16 22.27 19.95
C ILE A 134 18.30 22.07 21.46
N ARG A 135 19.26 21.24 21.85
CA ARG A 135 19.55 20.94 23.26
C ARG A 135 20.97 21.38 23.58
N PRO A 136 21.16 22.53 24.21
CA PRO A 136 22.48 22.99 24.62
C PRO A 136 23.11 22.04 25.65
N LYS A 137 24.42 21.79 25.50
CA LYS A 137 25.25 21.03 26.41
C LYS A 137 26.05 21.99 27.28
N TYR A 138 25.94 21.85 28.59
CA TYR A 138 26.65 22.69 29.56
C TYR A 138 27.70 21.88 30.32
N ALA A 139 28.86 22.48 30.57
CA ALA A 139 29.89 21.90 31.43
C ALA A 139 29.60 22.27 32.89
N ARG A 140 29.50 21.27 33.78
CA ARG A 140 29.58 21.54 35.22
C ARG A 140 30.99 21.93 35.60
N LYS A 141 31.13 22.96 36.46
CA LYS A 141 32.43 23.44 36.97
C LYS A 141 33.14 22.38 37.83
N ASP A 142 32.38 21.47 38.44
CA ASP A 142 32.90 20.48 39.39
C ASP A 142 33.40 19.17 38.74
N GLN A 143 33.69 19.17 37.43
CA GLN A 143 34.13 17.98 36.67
C GLN A 143 33.16 16.78 36.68
N GLN A 144 31.93 16.95 37.18
CA GLN A 144 30.90 15.90 37.32
C GLN A 144 30.07 15.63 36.06
N GLY A 145 30.59 15.97 34.87
CA GLY A 145 29.96 15.62 33.59
C GLY A 145 29.23 16.76 32.87
N VAL A 146 28.47 16.38 31.84
CA VAL A 146 27.76 17.29 30.92
C VAL A 146 26.29 17.34 31.29
N LEU A 147 25.76 18.54 31.48
CA LEU A 147 24.33 18.77 31.69
C LEU A 147 23.64 19.02 30.34
N ILE A 148 22.61 18.25 30.04
CA ILE A 148 21.77 18.38 28.83
C ILE A 148 20.32 18.10 29.19
N ALA A 149 19.39 18.82 28.55
CA ALA A 149 17.96 18.54 28.69
C ALA A 149 17.62 17.13 28.17
N PRO A 150 16.78 16.36 28.89
CA PRO A 150 16.31 15.06 28.42
C PRO A 150 15.54 15.22 27.10
N LEU A 151 15.60 14.20 26.24
CA LEU A 151 14.82 14.22 25.01
C LEU A 151 13.34 14.01 25.37
N PRO A 152 12.41 14.81 24.82
CA PRO A 152 11.00 14.56 25.01
C PRO A 152 10.64 13.14 24.54
N THR A 153 9.77 12.47 25.29
CA THR A 153 9.23 11.18 24.90
C THR A 153 8.44 11.33 23.60
N ARG A 154 8.64 10.40 22.67
CA ARG A 154 7.96 10.39 21.36
C ARG A 154 7.31 9.03 21.14
N PRO A 155 6.24 8.95 20.34
CA PRO A 155 5.54 7.69 20.08
C PRO A 155 6.48 6.63 19.50
N ILE A 156 7.28 7.02 18.50
CA ILE A 156 8.25 6.13 17.85
C ILE A 156 9.65 6.68 18.08
N GLU A 157 10.49 5.92 18.78
CA GLU A 157 11.86 6.31 19.04
C GLU A 157 12.66 6.49 17.75
N LYS A 158 13.51 7.52 17.72
CA LYS A 158 14.37 7.84 16.56
C LYS A 158 13.59 8.04 15.26
N SER A 159 12.28 8.24 15.28
CA SER A 159 11.46 8.53 14.09
C SER A 159 11.71 9.95 13.56
N ILE A 160 11.53 10.14 12.25
CA ILE A 160 11.43 11.49 11.67
C ILE A 160 10.07 12.11 12.01
N ALA A 161 9.00 11.32 11.96
CA ALA A 161 7.64 11.81 12.17
C ALA A 161 7.37 12.13 13.65
N GLU A 162 6.79 13.30 13.91
CA GLU A 162 6.20 13.65 15.20
C GLU A 162 4.78 13.07 15.35
N ALA A 163 4.29 13.07 16.59
CA ALA A 163 2.96 12.57 16.95
C ALA A 163 1.84 13.16 16.07
N CYS A 164 1.91 14.45 15.74
CA CYS A 164 0.92 15.12 14.88
C CYS A 164 0.89 14.56 13.46
N LEU A 165 2.07 14.28 12.88
CA LEU A 165 2.16 13.70 11.54
C LEU A 165 1.66 12.25 11.54
N LEU A 166 2.03 11.46 12.55
CA LEU A 166 1.54 10.09 12.72
C LEU A 166 0.02 10.06 12.86
N ALA A 167 -0.55 10.93 13.69
CA ALA A 167 -1.99 11.04 13.89
C ALA A 167 -2.72 11.39 12.58
N TYR A 168 -2.21 12.34 11.80
CA TYR A 168 -2.79 12.68 10.51
C TYR A 168 -2.79 11.50 9.54
N ILE A 169 -1.67 10.79 9.40
CA ILE A 169 -1.56 9.61 8.52
C ILE A 169 -2.57 8.53 8.91
N LEU A 170 -2.70 8.25 10.21
CA LEU A 170 -3.65 7.30 10.80
C LEU A 170 -5.10 7.67 10.48
N VAL A 171 -5.50 8.91 10.81
CA VAL A 171 -6.84 9.44 10.56
C VAL A 171 -7.15 9.37 9.07
N SER A 172 -6.25 9.86 8.22
CA SER A 172 -6.43 9.80 6.77
C SER A 172 -6.56 8.37 6.25
N LYS A 173 -5.85 7.40 6.83
CA LYS A 173 -5.89 6.00 6.38
C LYS A 173 -7.22 5.33 6.76
N TYR A 174 -7.66 5.49 8.00
CA TYR A 174 -8.77 4.70 8.56
C TYR A 174 -10.11 5.44 8.60
N ILE A 175 -10.10 6.76 8.82
CA ILE A 175 -11.31 7.58 8.88
C ILE A 175 -11.63 8.13 7.49
N ASP A 176 -10.64 8.70 6.80
CA ASP A 176 -10.87 9.30 5.47
C ASP A 176 -10.69 8.29 4.31
N HIS A 177 -10.41 7.02 4.62
CA HIS A 177 -10.21 5.93 3.65
C HIS A 177 -9.16 6.24 2.56
N LEU A 178 -8.14 7.05 2.89
CA LEU A 178 -7.11 7.46 1.94
C LEU A 178 -5.93 6.48 1.99
N PRO A 179 -5.70 5.66 0.94
CA PRO A 179 -4.59 4.70 0.92
C PRO A 179 -3.23 5.40 0.88
N PHE A 180 -2.18 4.74 1.37
CA PHE A 180 -0.85 5.33 1.51
C PHE A 180 -0.28 5.89 0.21
N TYR A 181 -0.46 5.21 -0.93
CA TYR A 181 0.02 5.74 -2.21
C TYR A 181 -0.59 7.12 -2.53
N ARG A 182 -1.87 7.35 -2.19
CA ARG A 182 -2.49 8.67 -2.37
C ARG A 182 -2.00 9.68 -1.36
N GLN A 183 -1.77 9.26 -0.11
CA GLN A 183 -1.19 10.15 0.89
C GLN A 183 0.21 10.62 0.46
N ILE A 184 1.05 9.71 -0.02
CA ILE A 184 2.39 10.02 -0.56
C ILE A 184 2.28 11.01 -1.72
N GLN A 185 1.37 10.78 -2.66
CA GLN A 185 1.13 11.70 -3.78
C GLN A 185 0.68 13.09 -3.30
N ARG A 186 -0.16 13.17 -2.27
CA ARG A 186 -0.56 14.45 -1.66
C ARG A 186 0.66 15.15 -1.05
N PHE A 187 1.46 14.45 -0.24
CA PHE A 187 2.66 15.03 0.37
C PHE A 187 3.66 15.52 -0.68
N LYS A 188 3.85 14.77 -1.77
CA LYS A 188 4.71 15.15 -2.89
C LYS A 188 4.21 16.41 -3.58
N ARG A 189 2.90 16.50 -3.82
CA ARG A 189 2.29 17.64 -4.52
C ARG A 189 2.29 18.91 -3.66
N GLU A 190 1.93 18.80 -2.39
CA GLU A 190 1.70 19.96 -1.51
C GLU A 190 2.98 20.44 -0.84
N PHE A 191 3.87 19.51 -0.47
CA PHE A 191 5.06 19.82 0.32
C PHE A 191 6.36 19.37 -0.34
N GLY A 192 6.33 18.81 -1.56
CA GLY A 192 7.54 18.31 -2.21
C GLY A 192 8.24 17.18 -1.44
N TRP A 193 7.53 16.49 -0.55
CA TRP A 193 8.08 15.42 0.29
C TRP A 193 7.45 14.08 -0.09
N GLU A 194 8.29 13.10 -0.41
CA GLU A 194 7.86 11.78 -0.87
C GLU A 194 8.43 10.69 0.06
N PRO A 195 7.71 10.31 1.13
CA PRO A 195 8.13 9.20 1.97
C PRO A 195 7.95 7.87 1.23
N ALA A 196 8.83 6.90 1.51
CA ALA A 196 8.66 5.54 1.01
C ALA A 196 7.41 4.89 1.64
N SER A 197 6.67 4.11 0.84
CA SER A 197 5.48 3.42 1.34
C SER A 197 5.79 2.44 2.47
N SER A 198 6.98 1.82 2.46
CA SER A 198 7.45 0.97 3.57
C SER A 198 7.56 1.76 4.87
N THR A 199 8.11 2.97 4.82
CA THR A 199 8.25 3.84 6.00
C THR A 199 6.90 4.19 6.62
N LEU A 200 5.88 4.49 5.80
CA LEU A 200 4.52 4.71 6.29
C LEU A 200 3.93 3.44 6.93
N SER A 201 4.13 2.29 6.31
CA SER A 201 3.68 1.00 6.86
C SER A 201 4.36 0.67 8.19
N ASP A 202 5.67 0.92 8.33
CA ASP A 202 6.43 0.69 9.55
C ASP A 202 5.96 1.61 10.69
N TRP A 203 5.73 2.89 10.37
CA TRP A 203 5.16 3.85 11.32
C TRP A 203 3.75 3.43 11.75
N MET A 204 2.96 2.92 10.81
CA MET A 204 1.62 2.42 11.09
C MET A 204 1.67 1.22 12.05
N ALA A 205 2.47 0.21 11.75
CA ALA A 205 2.64 -0.96 12.60
C ALA A 205 3.06 -0.57 14.03
N SER A 206 4.01 0.36 14.15
CA SER A 206 4.47 0.88 15.44
C SER A 206 3.34 1.60 16.20
N CYS A 207 2.54 2.41 15.52
CA CYS A 207 1.40 3.07 16.16
C CYS A 207 0.31 2.09 16.61
N CYS A 208 0.05 1.02 15.85
CA CYS A 208 -0.88 -0.03 16.26
C CYS A 208 -0.44 -0.68 17.58
N GLN A 209 0.86 -0.96 17.75
CA GLN A 209 1.40 -1.51 19.00
C GLN A 209 1.15 -0.57 20.19
N LEU A 210 1.32 0.75 19.99
CA LEU A 210 1.05 1.74 21.04
C LEU A 210 -0.45 1.82 21.41
N LEU A 211 -1.34 1.53 20.46
CA LEU A 211 -2.80 1.56 20.66
C LEU A 211 -3.37 0.25 21.23
N GLU A 212 -2.56 -0.81 21.30
CA GLU A 212 -2.98 -2.12 21.80
C GLU A 212 -3.61 -2.09 23.22
N PRO A 213 -3.08 -1.34 24.21
CA PRO A 213 -3.71 -1.24 25.52
C PRO A 213 -5.12 -0.64 25.49
N LEU A 214 -5.36 0.32 24.59
CA LEU A 214 -6.68 0.91 24.39
C LEU A 214 -7.64 -0.09 23.76
N TYR A 215 -7.17 -0.85 22.76
CA TYR A 215 -7.93 -1.94 22.16
C TYR A 215 -8.31 -3.00 23.21
N ASN A 216 -7.37 -3.42 24.06
CA ASN A 216 -7.63 -4.41 25.11
C ASN A 216 -8.65 -3.90 26.13
N THR A 217 -8.58 -2.63 26.50
CA THR A 217 -9.56 -1.99 27.41
C THR A 217 -10.95 -1.93 26.76
N LEU A 218 -11.03 -1.55 25.49
CA LEU A 218 -12.28 -1.53 24.73
C LEU A 218 -12.89 -2.93 24.65
N LYS A 219 -12.05 -3.94 24.35
CA LYS A 219 -12.46 -5.34 24.30
C LYS A 219 -13.03 -5.82 25.63
N GLN A 220 -12.37 -5.50 26.75
CA GLN A 220 -12.88 -5.85 28.08
C GLN A 220 -14.26 -5.25 28.33
N LYS A 221 -14.44 -3.94 28.05
CA LYS A 221 -15.74 -3.27 28.21
C LYS A 221 -16.85 -3.86 27.35
N ILE A 222 -16.54 -4.25 26.11
CA ILE A 222 -17.53 -4.89 25.22
C ILE A 222 -17.92 -6.27 25.76
N LEU A 223 -16.96 -7.04 26.30
CA LEU A 223 -17.21 -8.38 26.85
C LEU A 223 -17.92 -8.35 28.21
N GLU A 224 -17.85 -7.24 28.94
CA GLU A 224 -18.63 -7.03 30.18
C GLU A 224 -20.12 -6.81 29.90
N ASP A 225 -20.49 -6.41 28.67
CA ASP A 225 -21.87 -6.17 28.31
C ASP A 225 -22.65 -7.50 28.15
N GLY A 226 -23.88 -7.52 28.63
CA GLY A 226 -24.75 -8.71 28.56
C GLY A 226 -25.32 -8.97 27.16
N TYR A 227 -25.14 -8.03 26.23
CA TYR A 227 -25.62 -8.11 24.86
C TYR A 227 -24.61 -7.53 23.88
N ILE A 228 -24.12 -8.36 22.95
CA ILE A 228 -23.16 -7.96 21.92
C ILE A 228 -23.78 -8.22 20.55
N GLN A 229 -23.85 -7.19 19.71
CA GLN A 229 -24.21 -7.32 18.30
C GLN A 229 -22.93 -7.40 17.46
N ALA A 230 -22.85 -8.41 16.60
CA ALA A 230 -21.79 -8.55 15.62
C ALA A 230 -22.42 -8.54 14.23
N ASP A 231 -21.88 -7.70 13.34
CA ASP A 231 -22.24 -7.67 11.93
C ASP A 231 -21.03 -8.17 11.13
N GLU A 232 -21.27 -9.12 10.23
CA GLU A 232 -20.22 -9.72 9.41
C GLU A 232 -20.10 -8.95 8.10
N SER A 233 -18.99 -8.25 7.91
CA SER A 233 -18.65 -7.64 6.63
C SER A 233 -17.74 -8.57 5.83
N VAL A 234 -18.17 -8.94 4.62
CA VAL A 234 -17.36 -9.76 3.72
C VAL A 234 -16.22 -8.91 3.15
N CYS A 235 -15.00 -9.17 3.58
CA CYS A 235 -13.80 -8.58 2.97
C CYS A 235 -13.47 -9.36 1.70
N LEU A 236 -13.79 -8.80 0.53
CA LEU A 236 -13.29 -9.32 -0.75
C LEU A 236 -11.78 -9.07 -0.80
N GLU A 237 -10.98 -10.14 -0.75
CA GLU A 237 -9.56 -10.07 -1.11
C GLU A 237 -9.47 -9.68 -2.59
N ALA A 238 -8.98 -8.46 -2.84
CA ALA A 238 -8.61 -8.05 -4.20
C ALA A 238 -7.41 -8.89 -4.63
N ALA A 239 -7.67 -9.83 -5.55
CA ALA A 239 -6.67 -10.67 -6.21
C ALA A 239 -5.74 -9.87 -7.14
#